data_AF-A0AAU3GFJ0-F1
#
_entry.id   AF-A0AAU3GFJ0-F1
#
_cell.length_a   1.000
_cell.length_b   1.000
_cell.length_c   1.000
_cell.angle_alpha   90.00
_cell.angle_beta   90.00
_cell.angle_gamma   90.00
#
_symmetry.space_group_name_H-M   'P 1'
#
loop_
_entity.id
_entity.type
_entity.pdbx_description
1 polymer ?
#
loop_
_entity_poly.entity_id
_entity_poly.type
_entity_poly.pdbx_seq_one_letter_code
_entity_poly.pdbx_strand_id
1 'polypeptide(L)' 'MRTLARRAATTIAAIAIVGTTFAATSAPANAMAPEWYRCYISGYGWMWCMDV' A
#
# COMPACT_ATOMS: atom_id res chain seq x y z
N MET A 1 -34.72 18.14 -2.83
CA MET A 1 -33.99 17.28 -3.80
C MET A 1 -32.52 17.67 -4.02
N ARG A 2 -32.17 18.96 -4.13
CA ARG A 2 -30.77 19.41 -4.38
C ARG A 2 -29.75 19.03 -3.29
N THR A 3 -30.18 18.92 -2.03
CA THR A 3 -29.32 18.56 -0.89
C THR A 3 -29.03 17.06 -0.82
N LEU A 4 -30.01 16.21 -1.14
CA LEU A 4 -29.84 14.76 -1.26
C LEU A 4 -28.88 14.40 -2.39
N ALA A 5 -29.01 15.05 -3.55
CA ALA A 5 -28.09 14.88 -4.67
C ALA A 5 -26.65 15.29 -4.32
N ARG A 6 -26.47 16.39 -3.57
CA ARG A 6 -25.15 16.81 -3.07
C ARG A 6 -24.53 15.79 -2.11
N ARG A 7 -25.34 15.24 -1.18
CA ARG A 7 -24.87 14.21 -0.24
C ARG A 7 -24.46 12.93 -0.96
N ALA A 8 -25.25 12.47 -1.93
CA ALA A 8 -24.91 11.29 -2.73
C ALA A 8 -23.60 11.48 -3.51
N ALA A 9 -23.40 12.65 -4.13
CA ALA A 9 -22.17 12.97 -4.85
C ALA A 9 -20.93 12.95 -3.93
N THR A 10 -21.04 13.50 -2.71
CA THR A 10 -19.93 13.46 -1.74
C THR A 10 -19.60 12.05 -1.29
N THR A 11 -20.58 11.18 -1.09
CA THR A 11 -20.33 9.79 -0.66
C THR A 11 -19.66 8.98 -1.77
N ILE A 12 -20.11 9.15 -3.01
CA ILE A 12 -19.51 8.47 -4.18
C ILE A 12 -18.05 8.91 -4.37
N ALA A 13 -17.78 10.22 -4.23
CA ALA A 13 -16.42 10.74 -4.31
C ALA A 13 -15.51 10.16 -3.21
N ALA A 14 -16.01 10.04 -1.97
CA ALA A 14 -15.24 9.46 -0.87
C ALA A 14 -14.89 7.99 -1.13
N ILE A 15 -15.83 7.19 -1.64
CA ILE A 15 -15.59 5.78 -1.98
C ILE A 15 -14.56 5.65 -3.11
N ALA A 16 -14.62 6.52 -4.13
CA ALA A 16 -13.65 6.53 -5.21
C ALA A 16 -12.23 6.87 -4.73
N ILE A 17 -12.08 7.85 -3.82
CA ILE A 17 -10.78 8.23 -3.24
C ILE A 17 -10.22 7.08 -2.39
N VAL A 18 -11.06 6.45 -1.57
CA VAL A 18 -10.64 5.32 -0.73
C VAL A 18 -10.25 4.12 -1.61
N GLY A 19 -11.07 3.77 -2.60
CA GLY A 19 -10.79 2.68 -3.54
C GLY A 19 -9.51 2.90 -4.36
N THR A 20 -9.28 4.14 -4.83
CA THR A 20 -8.03 4.48 -5.55
C THR A 20 -6.81 4.47 -4.64
N THR A 21 -6.94 4.87 -3.37
CA THR A 21 -5.84 4.81 -2.39
C THR A 21 -5.46 3.35 -2.12
N PHE A 22 -6.43 2.48 -1.83
CA PHE A 22 -6.15 1.06 -1.62
C PHE A 22 -5.60 0.41 -2.88
N ALA A 23 -6.19 0.68 -4.05
CA ALA A 23 -5.69 0.19 -5.32
C ALA A 23 -4.25 0.65 -5.59
N ALA A 24 -3.90 1.90 -5.29
CA ALA A 24 -2.54 2.42 -5.45
C ALA A 24 -1.55 1.79 -4.44
N THR A 25 -1.98 1.52 -3.21
CA THR A 25 -1.15 0.81 -2.21
C THR A 25 -1.06 -0.69 -2.45
N SER A 26 -2.03 -1.29 -3.16
CA SER A 26 -2.05 -2.72 -3.50
C SER A 26 -1.42 -3.02 -4.86
N ALA A 27 -1.40 -2.03 -5.76
CA ALA A 27 -0.66 -2.05 -7.02
C ALA A 27 0.86 -1.88 -6.72
N PRO A 28 1.74 -2.31 -7.62
CA PRO A 28 2.95 -3.07 -7.32
C PRO A 28 4.14 -2.24 -6.79
N ALA A 29 3.96 -1.55 -5.66
CA ALA A 29 5.09 -1.27 -4.75
C ALA A 29 5.77 -2.59 -4.29
N ASN A 30 5.05 -3.72 -4.40
CA ASN A 30 5.55 -5.08 -4.18
C ASN A 30 6.33 -5.70 -5.36
N ALA A 31 6.56 -4.96 -6.46
CA ALA A 31 7.39 -5.43 -7.58
C ALA A 31 8.81 -4.85 -7.56
N MET A 32 9.18 -4.07 -6.54
CA MET A 32 10.59 -3.89 -6.22
C MET A 32 11.13 -5.24 -5.75
N ALA A 33 12.34 -5.61 -6.19
CA ALA A 33 13.03 -6.76 -5.62
C ALA A 33 12.94 -6.67 -4.09
N PRO A 34 12.73 -7.79 -3.36
CA PRO A 34 12.89 -7.79 -1.92
C PRO A 34 14.39 -7.58 -1.67
N GLU A 35 14.83 -6.33 -1.82
CA GLU A 35 16.22 -5.90 -1.65
C GLU A 35 16.69 -6.34 -0.26
N TRP A 36 15.74 -6.40 0.69
CA TRP A 36 15.90 -7.01 1.99
C TRP A 36 15.44 -8.48 2.00
N TYR A 37 16.35 -9.39 2.30
CA TYR A 37 16.06 -10.81 2.54
C TYR A 37 16.53 -11.27 3.92
N ARG A 38 15.96 -12.38 4.42
CA ARG A 38 16.41 -12.99 5.67
C ARG A 38 17.72 -13.74 5.42
N CYS A 39 18.76 -13.34 6.15
CA CYS A 39 20.10 -13.92 6.08
C CYS A 39 20.54 -14.37 7.48
N TYR A 40 21.40 -15.38 7.55
CA TYR A 40 22.02 -15.79 8.81
C TYR A 40 23.47 -15.27 8.87
N ILE A 41 23.79 -14.50 9.90
CA ILE A 41 25.12 -13.95 10.14
C ILE A 41 25.74 -14.65 11.34
N SER A 42 26.89 -15.30 11.15
CA SER A 42 27.62 -15.99 12.22
C SER A 42 27.93 -15.02 13.36
N GLY A 43 27.56 -15.39 14.58
CA GLY A 43 27.72 -14.55 15.78
C GLY A 43 26.56 -13.57 16.06
N TYR A 44 25.65 -13.35 15.10
CA TYR A 44 24.55 -12.39 15.23
C TYR A 44 23.15 -13.00 14.97
N GLY A 45 23.08 -14.16 14.33
CA GLY A 45 21.83 -14.87 14.08
C GLY A 45 21.10 -14.40 12.82
N TRP A 46 19.77 -14.57 12.81
CA TRP A 46 18.96 -14.24 11.64
C TRP A 46 18.64 -12.75 11.54
N MET A 47 19.15 -12.09 10.52
CA MET A 47 19.03 -10.66 10.29
C MET A 47 18.36 -10.39 8.93
N TRP A 48 18.04 -9.12 8.69
CA TRP A 48 17.63 -8.63 7.37
C TRP A 48 18.87 -8.08 6.67
N CYS A 49 19.22 -8.65 5.51
CA CYS A 49 20.36 -8.23 4.69
C CYS A 49 19.85 -7.55 3.43
N MET A 50 20.64 -6.59 2.94
CA MET A 50 20.43 -5.96 1.64
C MET A 50 21.63 -6.26 0.73
N ASP A 51 21.37 -6.74 -0.49
CA ASP A 51 22.40 -6.89 -1.52
C ASP A 51 22.71 -5.50 -2.10
N VAL A 52 23.69 -4.81 -1.51
CA VAL A 52 24.26 -3.54 -1.98
C VAL A 52 25.36 -3.75 -3.02
#